data_AF-A0A0N0NRY9-F1
#
_entry.id   AF-A0A0N0NRY9-F1
#
_cell.length_a   1.000
_cell.length_b   1.000
_cell.length_c   1.000
_cell.angle_alpha   90.00
_cell.angle_beta   90.00
_cell.angle_gamma   90.00
#
_symmetry.space_group_name_H-M   'P 1'
#
loop_
_entity.id
_entity.type
_entity.pdbx_description
1 polymer ?
#
loop_
_entity_poly.entity_id
_entity_poly.type
_entity_poly.pdbx_seq_one_letter_code
_entity_poly.pdbx_strand_id
1 'polypeptide(L)'
;MAAAVPIVPGRGLGWMTLGLSLHTVISKIKSHPQDYPNIDLSHSSSHPTTQPIILTLPANGLRLRFDGPDQRLRLVEVLDFSKNSLAYKNTDLVKHARPMEDGQAPDPAQARPSFRHIYNRLFGPAYKGEYTPPETGHRRGTYTLSYPGLAFLFPIDHKSWSDKADFVSMLSSSATGPATSMAIFEGSSWPEARSSLFGASTSLVEASQIIDSSTETSPPEISIVHLRGGGQLEFLRLNGHVTTVQLNETTPQDLVAEFGPPDAIYRKDDSRISIHATAQPHSGRRRSSNISPNLEPIDNASRSSVRSYSGDSDASSISGIRRDEDDAQPAWTAECFYNYFHHASMRSFLIPRRITMDSSSLVVTKIILHGNIPSSYNFNRHRRLRWAIRLPNPNSQPQDPTSETPFSDISSTLRRVWHSTYGSAEEEAQQQRGMVLNRGWGDSSPDSSIEILGGFEEEGKEQTSAGQPRDQEMVSDTTELFGFPGMLFEVLKNDAVSCLTLY
;
A
#
# COMPACT_ATOMS: atom_id res chain seq x y z
N MET A 1 12.30 -16.20 25.38
CA MET A 1 11.77 -16.88 24.18
C MET A 1 10.66 -16.01 23.64
N ALA A 2 10.71 -15.63 22.35
CA ALA A 2 9.57 -14.99 21.70
C ALA A 2 8.35 -15.94 21.78
N ALA A 3 7.16 -15.39 22.02
CA ALA A 3 5.94 -16.18 22.06
C ALA A 3 5.70 -16.84 20.68
N ALA A 4 5.17 -18.07 20.68
CA ALA A 4 4.84 -18.76 19.43
C ALA A 4 3.74 -18.00 18.68
N VAL A 5 3.92 -17.81 17.38
CA VAL A 5 2.97 -17.13 16.52
C VAL A 5 1.79 -18.07 16.25
N PRO A 6 0.55 -17.65 16.54
CA PRO A 6 -0.62 -18.52 16.39
C PRO A 6 -0.98 -18.71 14.92
N ILE A 7 -1.21 -19.97 14.54
CA ILE A 7 -1.75 -20.37 13.24
C ILE A 7 -3.27 -20.41 13.34
N VAL A 8 -3.96 -19.67 12.46
CA VAL A 8 -5.41 -19.72 12.35
C VAL A 8 -5.79 -20.15 10.92
N PRO A 9 -6.12 -21.43 10.69
CA PRO A 9 -6.51 -21.93 9.37
C PRO A 9 -7.62 -21.09 8.76
N GLY A 10 -7.49 -20.76 7.47
CA GLY A 10 -8.46 -19.93 6.77
C GLY A 10 -8.44 -18.44 7.12
N ARG A 11 -7.60 -18.00 8.06
CA ARG A 11 -7.57 -16.59 8.50
C ARG A 11 -6.20 -15.95 8.46
N GLY A 12 -5.12 -16.64 8.84
CA GLY A 12 -3.78 -16.06 8.77
C GLY A 12 -2.81 -16.55 9.83
N LEU A 13 -1.70 -15.82 9.96
CA LEU A 13 -0.60 -16.11 10.86
C LEU A 13 -0.32 -14.93 11.78
N GLY A 14 -0.59 -15.08 13.08
CA GLY A 14 -0.45 -13.98 14.03
C GLY A 14 -1.30 -12.77 13.63
N TRP A 15 -0.66 -11.62 13.43
CA TRP A 15 -1.31 -10.41 12.96
C TRP A 15 -1.49 -10.35 11.43
N MET A 16 -0.79 -11.21 10.66
CA MET A 16 -0.85 -11.24 9.20
C MET A 16 -2.10 -12.01 8.77
N THR A 17 -3.24 -11.34 8.81
CA THR A 17 -4.54 -11.90 8.44
C THR A 17 -4.84 -11.71 6.95
N LEU A 18 -5.44 -12.74 6.35
CA LEU A 18 -5.96 -12.69 4.98
C LEU A 18 -6.98 -11.56 4.88
N GLY A 19 -6.95 -10.81 3.78
CA GLY A 19 -7.75 -9.61 3.57
C GLY A 19 -7.07 -8.29 3.97
N LEU A 20 -5.95 -8.31 4.71
CA LEU A 20 -5.18 -7.08 4.97
C LEU A 20 -4.62 -6.47 3.69
N SER A 21 -4.60 -5.14 3.61
CA SER A 21 -4.03 -4.44 2.46
C SER A 21 -2.50 -4.51 2.47
N LEU A 22 -1.90 -4.51 1.28
CA LEU A 22 -0.45 -4.46 1.08
C LEU A 22 0.17 -3.26 1.80
N HIS A 23 -0.49 -2.10 1.72
CA HIS A 23 -0.08 -0.89 2.41
C HIS A 23 -0.02 -1.11 3.93
N THR A 24 -1.08 -1.64 4.54
CA THR A 24 -1.12 -1.94 5.98
C THR A 24 0.00 -2.90 6.39
N VAL A 25 0.19 -3.98 5.63
CA VAL A 25 1.20 -5.00 5.93
C VAL A 25 2.61 -4.43 5.83
N ILE A 26 2.94 -3.72 4.74
CA ILE A 26 4.29 -3.16 4.60
C ILE A 26 4.53 -2.05 5.63
N SER A 27 3.56 -1.17 5.90
CA SER A 27 3.71 -0.11 6.91
C SER A 27 4.02 -0.70 8.29
N LYS A 28 3.33 -1.78 8.68
CA LYS A 28 3.57 -2.47 9.96
C LYS A 28 4.90 -3.22 10.01
N ILE A 29 5.33 -3.80 8.88
CA ILE A 29 6.66 -4.44 8.78
C ILE A 29 7.77 -3.37 8.90
N LYS A 30 7.62 -2.26 8.17
CA LYS A 30 8.57 -1.14 8.20
C LYS A 30 8.68 -0.48 9.57
N SER A 31 7.61 -0.48 10.37
CA SER A 31 7.66 0.04 11.74
C SER A 31 8.42 -0.86 12.71
N HIS A 32 8.80 -2.08 12.31
CA HIS A 32 9.55 -3.05 13.13
C HIS A 32 10.80 -3.55 12.40
N PRO A 33 11.78 -2.68 12.08
CA PRO A 33 12.94 -3.04 11.27
C PRO A 33 13.85 -4.10 11.92
N GLN A 34 13.83 -4.21 13.25
CA GLN A 34 14.57 -5.24 13.99
C GLN A 34 13.98 -6.64 13.80
N ASP A 35 12.64 -6.73 13.68
CA ASP A 35 11.94 -8.01 13.49
C ASP A 35 11.93 -8.45 12.03
N TYR A 36 12.02 -7.48 11.10
CA TYR A 36 11.97 -7.71 9.65
C TYR A 36 13.11 -6.97 8.92
N PRO A 37 14.37 -7.42 9.06
CA PRO A 37 15.52 -6.72 8.51
C PRO A 37 15.62 -6.81 6.97
N ASN A 38 15.12 -7.90 6.37
CA ASN A 38 15.18 -8.15 4.93
C ASN A 38 13.77 -8.26 4.35
N ILE A 39 13.46 -7.40 3.38
CA ILE A 39 12.15 -7.30 2.76
C ILE A 39 12.34 -7.32 1.24
N ASP A 40 11.93 -8.42 0.60
CA ASP A 40 12.00 -8.56 -0.85
C ASP A 40 10.61 -8.43 -1.46
N LEU A 41 10.45 -7.52 -2.42
CA LEU A 41 9.19 -7.31 -3.14
C LEU A 41 9.37 -7.70 -4.61
N SER A 42 8.53 -8.61 -5.09
CA SER A 42 8.51 -9.05 -6.49
C SER A 42 7.14 -8.81 -7.10
N HIS A 43 7.11 -8.33 -8.34
CA HIS A 43 5.88 -8.05 -9.08
C HIS A 43 6.10 -8.24 -10.59
N SER A 44 5.01 -8.33 -11.36
CA SER A 44 5.08 -8.33 -12.81
C SER A 44 5.26 -6.90 -13.33
N SER A 45 6.35 -6.64 -14.04
CA SER A 45 6.57 -5.33 -14.69
C SER A 45 5.62 -5.08 -15.85
N SER A 46 5.14 -6.13 -16.53
CA SER A 46 4.21 -6.02 -17.66
C SER A 46 2.75 -5.86 -17.23
N HIS A 47 2.36 -6.47 -16.11
CA HIS A 47 0.97 -6.49 -15.65
C HIS A 47 0.86 -6.23 -14.14
N PRO A 48 1.30 -5.06 -13.64
CA PRO A 48 1.43 -4.80 -12.21
C PRO A 48 0.09 -4.63 -11.47
N THR A 49 -1.02 -4.41 -12.19
CA THR A 49 -2.36 -4.18 -11.63
C THR A 49 -3.23 -5.44 -11.57
N THR A 50 -2.89 -6.47 -12.34
CA THR A 50 -3.68 -7.72 -12.45
C THR A 50 -2.95 -8.93 -11.88
N GLN A 51 -1.62 -8.96 -11.99
CA GLN A 51 -0.82 -10.06 -11.45
C GLN A 51 -0.56 -9.91 -9.94
N PRO A 52 -0.39 -11.01 -9.22
CA PRO A 52 -0.11 -10.98 -7.79
C PRO A 52 1.20 -10.26 -7.44
N ILE A 53 1.19 -9.57 -6.30
CA ILE A 53 2.39 -8.97 -5.71
C ILE A 53 2.90 -9.91 -4.62
N ILE A 54 4.21 -10.20 -4.63
CA ILE A 54 4.85 -11.15 -3.73
C ILE A 54 5.78 -10.38 -2.79
N LEU A 55 5.53 -10.52 -1.48
CA LEU A 55 6.37 -9.98 -0.42
C LEU A 55 7.05 -11.15 0.30
N THR A 56 8.36 -11.29 0.15
CA THR A 56 9.15 -12.32 0.82
C THR A 56 9.89 -11.71 2.00
N LEU A 57 9.88 -12.41 3.13
CA LEU A 57 10.57 -12.04 4.36
C LEU A 57 11.60 -13.14 4.66
N PRO A 58 12.79 -13.12 4.04
CA PRO A 58 13.75 -14.23 4.11
C PRO A 58 14.28 -14.50 5.52
N ALA A 59 14.44 -13.43 6.32
CA ALA A 59 14.89 -13.52 7.72
C ALA A 59 13.86 -14.26 8.60
N ASN A 60 12.58 -14.12 8.27
CA ASN A 60 11.48 -14.77 8.96
C ASN A 60 11.06 -16.07 8.25
N GLY A 61 11.53 -16.38 7.05
CA GLY A 61 11.10 -17.58 6.32
C GLY A 61 9.63 -17.56 5.89
N LEU A 62 9.07 -16.36 5.65
CA LEU A 62 7.69 -16.15 5.25
C LEU A 62 7.61 -15.62 3.82
N ARG A 63 6.51 -15.94 3.12
CA ARG A 63 6.13 -15.32 1.86
C ARG A 63 4.65 -14.99 1.88
N LEU A 64 4.34 -13.73 1.60
CA LEU A 64 2.99 -13.18 1.57
C LEU A 64 2.65 -12.85 0.12
N ARG A 65 1.46 -13.24 -0.35
CA ARG A 65 1.02 -12.98 -1.72
C ARG A 65 -0.28 -12.22 -1.72
N PHE A 66 -0.26 -11.10 -2.43
CA PHE A 66 -1.37 -10.18 -2.57
C PHE A 66 -1.95 -10.28 -3.99
N ASP A 67 -3.25 -10.08 -4.15
CA ASP A 67 -3.82 -9.94 -5.49
C ASP A 67 -3.40 -8.60 -6.14
N GLY A 68 -3.55 -8.52 -7.46
CA GLY A 68 -3.22 -7.30 -8.21
C GLY A 68 -4.24 -6.17 -7.96
N PRO A 69 -5.54 -6.40 -8.20
CA PRO A 69 -6.52 -5.32 -8.24
C PRO A 69 -6.75 -4.64 -6.88
N ASP A 70 -7.01 -5.41 -5.81
CA ASP A 70 -7.35 -4.86 -4.50
C ASP A 70 -6.15 -4.82 -3.53
N GLN A 71 -5.01 -5.40 -3.93
CA GLN A 71 -3.78 -5.52 -3.12
C GLN A 71 -4.03 -6.06 -1.71
N ARG A 72 -4.85 -7.10 -1.61
CA ARG A 72 -5.22 -7.83 -0.40
C ARG A 72 -4.42 -9.09 -0.25
N LEU A 73 -4.00 -9.38 0.98
CA LEU A 73 -3.31 -10.61 1.34
C LEU A 73 -4.23 -11.81 1.09
N ARG A 74 -3.88 -12.66 0.12
CA ARG A 74 -4.66 -13.85 -0.25
C ARG A 74 -4.01 -15.16 0.19
N LEU A 75 -2.70 -15.15 0.39
CA LEU A 75 -1.94 -16.35 0.75
C LEU A 75 -0.74 -16.02 1.63
N VAL A 76 -0.65 -16.72 2.75
CA VAL A 76 0.50 -16.69 3.68
C VAL A 76 1.22 -18.03 3.59
N GLU A 77 2.50 -18.02 3.28
CA GLU A 77 3.33 -19.21 3.16
C GLU A 77 4.46 -19.17 4.18
N VAL A 78 4.63 -20.29 4.90
CA VAL A 78 5.81 -20.56 5.72
C VAL A 78 6.74 -21.44 4.89
N LEU A 79 7.88 -20.88 4.51
CA LEU A 79 8.91 -21.54 3.70
C LEU A 79 10.02 -22.16 4.56
N ASP A 80 10.21 -21.64 5.77
CA ASP A 80 11.21 -22.13 6.70
C ASP A 80 10.66 -22.15 8.14
N PHE A 81 10.36 -23.36 8.63
CA PHE A 81 9.84 -23.58 9.97
C PHE A 81 10.88 -23.34 11.07
N SER A 82 12.17 -23.24 10.74
CA SER A 82 13.22 -22.97 11.74
C SER A 82 13.29 -21.50 12.18
N LYS A 83 12.73 -20.60 11.36
CA LYS A 83 12.82 -19.14 11.54
C LYS A 83 11.63 -18.53 12.28
N ASN A 84 10.57 -19.29 12.52
CA ASN A 84 9.44 -18.87 13.35
C ASN A 84 9.06 -19.96 14.34
N SER A 85 8.78 -19.56 15.58
CA SER A 85 8.04 -20.41 16.50
C SER A 85 6.55 -20.33 16.16
N LEU A 86 5.95 -21.44 15.76
CA LEU A 86 4.56 -21.51 15.28
C LEU A 86 3.74 -22.47 16.14
N ALA A 87 2.52 -22.09 16.52
CA ALA A 87 1.65 -22.93 17.33
C ALA A 87 0.19 -22.95 16.82
N TYR A 88 -0.46 -24.11 16.94
CA TYR A 88 -1.88 -24.29 16.69
C TYR A 88 -2.56 -24.81 17.95
N LYS A 89 -3.60 -24.12 18.45
CA LYS A 89 -4.32 -24.45 19.70
C LYS A 89 -3.36 -24.75 20.87
N ASN A 90 -2.39 -23.86 21.10
CA ASN A 90 -1.34 -23.97 22.11
C ASN A 90 -0.41 -25.20 21.98
N THR A 91 -0.40 -25.85 20.82
CA THR A 91 0.52 -26.94 20.51
C THR A 91 1.49 -26.50 19.42
N ASP A 92 2.78 -26.60 19.70
CA ASP A 92 3.81 -26.19 18.74
C ASP A 92 3.81 -27.05 17.48
N LEU A 93 3.92 -26.39 16.34
CA LEU A 93 4.01 -27.03 15.03
C LEU A 93 5.32 -27.81 14.90
N VAL A 94 6.43 -27.24 15.39
CA VAL A 94 7.73 -27.90 15.49
C VAL A 94 8.16 -27.88 16.95
N LYS A 95 8.46 -29.07 17.49
CA LYS A 95 9.03 -29.17 18.83
C LYS A 95 10.50 -28.77 18.75
N HIS A 96 10.82 -27.53 19.08
CA HIS A 96 12.21 -27.15 19.30
C HIS A 96 12.71 -27.89 20.55
N ALA A 97 13.72 -28.74 20.39
CA ALA A 97 14.39 -29.33 21.54
C ALA A 97 14.93 -28.18 22.43
N ARG A 98 14.81 -28.35 23.75
CA ARG A 98 15.53 -27.48 24.69
C ARG A 98 17.01 -27.46 24.28
N PRO A 99 17.73 -26.33 24.37
CA PRO A 99 19.14 -26.31 24.05
C PRO A 99 19.83 -27.40 24.86
N MET A 100 20.32 -28.44 24.18
CA MET A 100 21.25 -29.40 24.78
C MET A 100 22.56 -28.66 25.05
N GLU A 101 23.19 -28.97 26.17
CA GLU A 101 24.46 -28.37 26.62
C GLU A 101 25.64 -28.65 25.66
N ASP A 102 25.47 -29.52 24.66
CA ASP A 102 26.47 -29.76 23.62
C ASP A 102 26.11 -28.98 22.35
N GLY A 103 26.98 -28.04 21.97
CA GLY A 103 26.85 -27.11 20.84
C GLY A 103 26.80 -27.73 19.43
N GLN A 104 26.08 -28.83 19.24
CA GLN A 104 25.71 -29.35 17.92
C GLN A 104 24.49 -28.60 17.39
N ALA A 105 24.62 -28.02 16.20
CA ALA A 105 23.49 -27.42 15.49
C ALA A 105 22.39 -28.48 15.29
N PRO A 106 21.11 -28.16 15.56
CA PRO A 106 20.02 -29.10 15.37
C PRO A 106 19.96 -29.57 13.90
N ASP A 107 19.73 -30.86 13.68
CA ASP A 107 19.56 -31.43 12.34
C ASP A 107 18.42 -30.68 11.61
N PRO A 108 18.63 -30.14 10.39
CA PRO A 108 17.61 -29.43 9.63
C PRO A 108 16.33 -30.26 9.39
N ALA A 109 16.41 -31.60 9.46
CA ALA A 109 15.24 -32.47 9.39
C ALA A 109 14.38 -32.45 10.66
N GLN A 110 14.97 -32.16 11.84
CA GLN A 110 14.25 -32.04 13.11
C GLN A 110 13.55 -30.67 13.27
N ALA A 111 13.99 -29.67 12.50
CA ALA A 111 13.39 -28.33 12.48
C ALA A 111 12.13 -28.23 11.59
N ARG A 112 11.58 -29.36 11.11
CA ARG A 112 10.41 -29.40 10.22
C ARG A 112 9.33 -30.34 10.76
N PRO A 113 8.03 -30.02 10.57
CA PRO A 113 6.96 -30.85 11.09
C PRO A 113 6.82 -32.13 10.25
N SER A 114 6.80 -33.28 10.92
CA SER A 114 6.53 -34.56 10.27
C SER A 114 5.03 -34.74 10.00
N PHE A 115 4.69 -35.55 8.99
CA PHE A 115 3.30 -35.89 8.70
C PHE A 115 2.58 -36.45 9.93
N ARG A 116 3.22 -37.36 10.68
CA ARG A 116 2.63 -37.97 11.88
C ARG A 116 2.30 -36.94 12.97
N HIS A 117 3.12 -35.89 13.12
CA HIS A 117 2.84 -34.82 14.08
C HIS A 117 1.64 -33.98 13.63
N ILE A 118 1.62 -33.56 12.37
CA ILE A 118 0.52 -32.78 11.77
C ILE A 118 -0.80 -33.57 11.85
N TYR A 119 -0.79 -34.82 11.40
CA TYR A 119 -1.98 -35.67 11.27
C TYR A 119 -2.49 -36.18 12.64
N ASN A 120 -1.62 -36.69 13.52
CA ASN A 120 -2.07 -37.32 14.77
C ASN A 120 -2.20 -36.36 15.96
N ARG A 121 -1.53 -35.19 15.94
CA ARG A 121 -1.45 -34.31 17.12
C ARG A 121 -2.07 -32.93 16.90
N LEU A 122 -2.09 -32.41 15.68
CA LEU A 122 -2.49 -31.01 15.42
C LEU A 122 -3.85 -30.90 14.74
N PHE A 123 -3.97 -31.40 13.51
CA PHE A 123 -5.12 -31.11 12.65
C PHE A 123 -6.05 -32.31 12.45
N GLY A 124 -5.58 -33.53 12.74
CA GLY A 124 -6.39 -34.73 12.61
C GLY A 124 -6.47 -35.26 11.16
N PRO A 125 -7.50 -36.08 10.88
CA PRO A 125 -7.76 -36.62 9.56
C PRO A 125 -7.89 -35.53 8.49
N ALA A 126 -7.35 -35.81 7.31
CA ALA A 126 -7.32 -34.89 6.19
C ALA A 126 -8.00 -35.50 4.96
N TYR A 127 -8.43 -34.66 4.02
CA TYR A 127 -8.88 -35.12 2.72
C TYR A 127 -7.68 -35.56 1.86
N LYS A 128 -7.95 -36.42 0.86
CA LYS A 128 -6.93 -36.78 -0.14
C LYS A 128 -6.41 -35.49 -0.80
N GLY A 129 -5.10 -35.38 -0.86
CA GLY A 129 -4.38 -34.24 -1.40
C GLY A 129 -4.08 -34.39 -2.89
N GLU A 130 -3.29 -33.45 -3.41
CA GLU A 130 -2.83 -33.46 -4.80
C GLU A 130 -1.33 -33.82 -4.85
N TYR A 131 -0.97 -34.71 -5.77
CA TYR A 131 0.42 -35.02 -6.07
C TYR A 131 0.87 -34.32 -7.35
N THR A 132 1.94 -33.55 -7.24
CA THR A 132 2.64 -32.94 -8.37
C THR A 132 3.91 -33.75 -8.66
N PRO A 133 4.06 -34.32 -9.86
CA PRO A 133 5.27 -35.06 -10.22
C PRO A 133 6.49 -34.13 -10.27
N PRO A 134 7.71 -34.66 -10.07
CA PRO A 134 8.94 -33.89 -10.22
C PRO A 134 9.11 -33.36 -11.65
N GLU A 135 9.80 -32.22 -11.79
CA GLU A 135 10.34 -31.81 -13.09
C GLU A 135 11.37 -32.84 -13.61
N THR A 136 11.55 -32.90 -14.93
CA THR A 136 12.42 -33.89 -15.59
C THR A 136 13.84 -33.85 -15.02
N GLY A 137 14.27 -34.93 -14.36
CA GLY A 137 15.60 -35.06 -13.75
C GLY A 137 15.58 -35.09 -12.21
N HIS A 138 14.48 -34.72 -11.56
CA HIS A 138 14.36 -34.82 -10.11
C HIS A 138 13.71 -36.12 -9.65
N ARG A 139 14.15 -36.63 -8.49
CA ARG A 139 13.66 -37.90 -7.92
C ARG A 139 12.42 -37.74 -7.05
N ARG A 140 12.13 -36.53 -6.57
CA ARG A 140 11.08 -36.28 -5.57
C ARG A 140 10.01 -35.36 -6.13
N GLY A 141 8.76 -35.83 -6.13
CA GLY A 141 7.60 -34.98 -6.38
C GLY A 141 7.09 -34.37 -5.08
N THR A 142 6.02 -33.58 -5.18
CA THR A 142 5.43 -32.85 -4.07
C THR A 142 4.01 -33.30 -3.86
N TYR A 143 3.69 -33.75 -2.65
CA TYR A 143 2.33 -34.03 -2.24
C TYR A 143 1.80 -32.92 -1.36
N THR A 144 0.66 -32.35 -1.74
CA THR A 144 0.01 -31.27 -0.99
C THR A 144 -1.14 -31.83 -0.17
N LEU A 145 -0.91 -31.98 1.13
CA LEU A 145 -1.94 -32.38 2.10
C LEU A 145 -2.82 -31.17 2.42
N SER A 146 -4.13 -31.30 2.21
CA SER A 146 -5.07 -30.19 2.35
C SER A 146 -5.99 -30.35 3.56
N TYR A 147 -6.17 -29.25 4.28
CA TYR A 147 -7.19 -29.00 5.29
C TYR A 147 -8.01 -27.77 4.87
N PRO A 148 -9.19 -27.54 5.47
CA PRO A 148 -9.90 -26.27 5.28
C PRO A 148 -9.04 -25.08 5.69
N GLY A 149 -8.70 -24.25 4.70
CA GLY A 149 -7.88 -23.04 4.84
C GLY A 149 -6.41 -23.24 5.21
N LEU A 150 -5.88 -24.45 5.07
CA LEU A 150 -4.48 -24.77 5.39
C LEU A 150 -3.97 -25.92 4.51
N ALA A 151 -2.73 -25.84 4.04
CA ALA A 151 -2.09 -26.94 3.32
C ALA A 151 -0.62 -27.12 3.71
N PHE A 152 -0.14 -28.36 3.63
CA PHE A 152 1.25 -28.73 3.86
C PHE A 152 1.82 -29.45 2.64
N LEU A 153 3.04 -29.08 2.27
CA LEU A 153 3.73 -29.69 1.13
C LEU A 153 4.78 -30.68 1.65
N PHE A 154 4.68 -31.92 1.20
CA PHE A 154 5.60 -33.01 1.56
C PHE A 154 6.36 -33.50 0.33
N PRO A 155 7.69 -33.64 0.40
CA PRO A 155 8.46 -34.24 -0.67
C PRO A 155 8.33 -35.78 -0.62
N ILE A 156 7.97 -36.40 -1.73
CA ILE A 156 7.80 -37.87 -1.87
C ILE A 156 8.69 -38.40 -2.99
N ASP A 157 9.39 -39.52 -2.77
CA ASP A 157 10.09 -40.23 -3.85
C ASP A 157 9.09 -40.68 -4.93
N HIS A 158 9.26 -40.18 -6.16
CA HIS A 158 8.33 -40.40 -7.26
C HIS A 158 8.15 -41.89 -7.59
N LYS A 159 9.19 -42.72 -7.39
CA LYS A 159 9.12 -44.16 -7.64
C LYS A 159 8.20 -44.90 -6.66
N SER A 160 8.00 -44.34 -5.48
CA SER A 160 7.16 -44.91 -4.41
C SER A 160 5.72 -44.37 -4.46
N TRP A 161 5.45 -43.39 -5.32
CA TRP A 161 4.11 -42.81 -5.48
C TRP A 161 3.19 -43.73 -6.30
N SER A 162 1.94 -43.86 -5.85
CA SER A 162 0.87 -44.54 -6.57
C SER A 162 -0.48 -43.92 -6.23
N ASP A 163 -1.29 -43.60 -7.22
CA ASP A 163 -2.61 -42.97 -7.03
C ASP A 163 -3.64 -43.88 -6.33
N LYS A 164 -3.39 -45.21 -6.39
CA LYS A 164 -4.22 -46.24 -5.75
C LYS A 164 -3.81 -46.53 -4.31
N ALA A 165 -2.64 -46.08 -3.88
CA ALA A 165 -2.15 -46.33 -2.53
C ALA A 165 -2.84 -45.39 -1.52
N ASP A 166 -3.05 -45.89 -0.31
CA ASP A 166 -3.52 -45.06 0.80
C ASP A 166 -2.48 -43.98 1.13
N PHE A 167 -2.90 -42.72 1.05
CA PHE A 167 -2.01 -41.58 1.24
C PHE A 167 -1.49 -41.49 2.69
N VAL A 168 -2.26 -41.96 3.68
CA VAL A 168 -1.83 -41.94 5.09
C VAL A 168 -0.65 -42.88 5.31
N SER A 169 -0.74 -44.11 4.77
CA SER A 169 0.36 -45.07 4.78
C SER A 169 1.61 -44.52 4.08
N MET A 170 1.41 -43.91 2.91
CA MET A 170 2.51 -43.36 2.11
C MET A 170 3.22 -42.17 2.79
N LEU A 171 2.46 -41.20 3.31
CA LEU A 171 3.01 -40.04 4.01
C LEU A 171 3.62 -40.40 5.37
N SER A 172 3.20 -41.53 5.95
CA SER A 172 3.79 -42.09 7.18
C SER A 172 5.03 -42.95 6.96
N SER A 173 5.37 -43.25 5.70
CA SER A 173 6.49 -44.10 5.31
C SER A 173 7.81 -43.32 5.24
N SER A 174 8.93 -44.04 5.18
CA SER A 174 10.27 -43.44 4.97
C SER A 174 10.48 -42.86 3.57
N ALA A 175 9.57 -43.11 2.63
CA ALA A 175 9.62 -42.53 1.28
C ALA A 175 9.22 -41.05 1.24
N THR A 176 8.62 -40.55 2.34
CA THR A 176 8.15 -39.16 2.48
C THR A 176 9.02 -38.41 3.47
N GLY A 177 9.53 -37.25 3.07
CA GLY A 177 10.27 -36.34 3.97
C GLY A 177 9.34 -35.48 4.84
N PRO A 178 9.88 -34.73 5.83
CA PRO A 178 9.08 -33.78 6.60
C PRO A 178 8.57 -32.63 5.71
N ALA A 179 7.55 -31.91 6.18
CA ALA A 179 6.93 -30.84 5.39
C ALA A 179 7.96 -29.76 5.02
N THR A 180 7.98 -29.36 3.75
CA THR A 180 8.87 -28.32 3.23
C THR A 180 8.28 -26.94 3.36
N SER A 181 6.95 -26.82 3.30
CA SER A 181 6.25 -25.55 3.47
C SER A 181 4.82 -25.75 3.93
N MET A 182 4.23 -24.66 4.43
CA MET A 182 2.83 -24.57 4.84
C MET A 182 2.20 -23.34 4.18
N ALA A 183 0.95 -23.46 3.74
CA ALA A 183 0.17 -22.40 3.13
C ALA A 183 -1.13 -22.18 3.91
N ILE A 184 -1.45 -20.91 4.20
CA ILE A 184 -2.72 -20.48 4.78
C ILE A 184 -3.45 -19.65 3.72
N PHE A 185 -4.68 -20.03 3.41
CA PHE A 185 -5.49 -19.46 2.34
C PHE A 185 -6.97 -19.51 2.73
N GLU A 186 -7.81 -18.76 2.04
CA GLU A 186 -9.26 -18.84 2.18
C GLU A 186 -9.81 -19.93 1.24
N GLY A 187 -10.53 -20.91 1.79
CA GLY A 187 -11.15 -21.97 0.99
C GLY A 187 -11.26 -23.31 1.70
N SER A 188 -12.02 -24.23 1.10
CA SER A 188 -12.28 -25.56 1.66
C SER A 188 -11.11 -26.53 1.46
N SER A 189 -10.38 -26.36 0.35
CA SER A 189 -9.26 -27.21 -0.05
C SER A 189 -8.26 -26.44 -0.93
N TRP A 190 -7.00 -26.87 -0.94
CA TRP A 190 -5.95 -26.25 -1.75
C TRP A 190 -6.18 -26.37 -3.26
N PRO A 191 -6.59 -27.52 -3.83
CA PRO A 191 -6.79 -27.63 -5.27
C PRO A 191 -7.87 -26.69 -5.81
N GLU A 192 -8.93 -26.49 -5.03
CA GLU A 192 -9.99 -25.53 -5.36
C GLU A 192 -9.48 -24.09 -5.19
N ALA A 193 -8.93 -23.77 -4.01
CA ALA A 193 -8.51 -22.41 -3.67
C ALA A 193 -7.43 -21.87 -4.61
N ARG A 194 -6.40 -22.66 -4.97
CA ARG A 194 -5.28 -22.19 -5.80
C ARG A 194 -5.71 -21.65 -7.17
N SER A 195 -6.85 -22.12 -7.69
CA SER A 195 -7.37 -21.74 -9.01
C SER A 195 -8.06 -20.37 -9.00
N SER A 196 -8.65 -19.99 -7.87
CA SER A 196 -9.46 -18.77 -7.70
C SER A 196 -8.83 -17.74 -6.76
N LEU A 197 -7.73 -18.08 -6.10
CA LEU A 197 -7.12 -17.32 -4.99
C LEU A 197 -6.88 -15.83 -5.28
N PHE A 198 -6.47 -15.51 -6.51
CA PHE A 198 -6.14 -14.15 -6.92
C PHE A 198 -7.20 -13.49 -7.82
N GLY A 199 -8.27 -14.20 -8.17
CA GLY A 199 -9.36 -13.71 -9.02
C GLY A 199 -10.71 -13.58 -8.32
N ALA A 200 -10.90 -14.24 -7.17
CA ALA A 200 -12.12 -14.17 -6.39
C ALA A 200 -12.14 -12.96 -5.43
N SER A 201 -13.33 -12.48 -5.09
CA SER A 201 -13.50 -11.54 -3.97
C SER A 201 -13.29 -12.29 -2.64
N THR A 202 -12.49 -11.77 -1.70
CA THR A 202 -12.39 -12.41 -0.35
C THR A 202 -13.46 -11.88 0.57
N SER A 203 -14.11 -12.78 1.31
CA SER A 203 -15.06 -12.41 2.36
C SER A 203 -14.38 -11.80 3.59
N LEU A 204 -13.07 -11.99 3.71
CA LEU A 204 -12.30 -11.63 4.90
C LEU A 204 -11.94 -10.14 4.99
N VAL A 205 -12.22 -9.33 3.97
CA VAL A 205 -11.96 -7.88 4.01
C VAL A 205 -12.76 -7.21 5.13
N GLU A 206 -14.03 -7.57 5.27
CA GLU A 206 -14.93 -7.04 6.30
C GLU A 206 -14.47 -7.48 7.71
N ALA A 207 -14.01 -8.71 7.84
CA ALA A 207 -13.52 -9.26 9.11
C ALA A 207 -12.22 -8.60 9.59
N SER A 208 -11.34 -8.17 8.66
CA SER A 208 -10.13 -7.43 8.99
C SER A 208 -10.43 -6.02 9.54
N GLN A 209 -11.49 -5.36 9.07
CA GLN A 209 -11.85 -4.01 9.53
C GLN A 209 -12.37 -3.97 10.97
N ILE A 210 -13.07 -5.02 11.40
CA ILE A 210 -13.60 -5.12 12.76
C ILE A 210 -12.45 -5.20 13.79
N ILE A 211 -11.29 -5.73 13.40
CA ILE A 211 -10.12 -5.84 14.29
C ILE A 211 -9.47 -4.46 14.48
N ASP A 212 -9.35 -3.69 13.40
CA ASP A 212 -8.79 -2.32 13.44
C ASP A 212 -9.76 -1.30 14.07
N SER A 213 -11.08 -1.50 13.96
CA SER A 213 -12.10 -0.56 14.47
C SER A 213 -12.34 -0.64 15.99
N SER A 214 -11.62 -1.48 16.72
CA SER A 214 -11.86 -1.67 18.17
C SER A 214 -11.43 -0.46 19.03
N THR A 215 -10.74 0.53 18.44
CA THR A 215 -10.25 1.73 19.13
C THR A 215 -10.63 3.06 18.48
N GLU A 216 -11.07 3.10 17.21
CA GLU A 216 -11.34 4.36 16.49
C GLU A 216 -12.64 4.29 15.67
N THR A 217 -13.52 5.27 15.84
CA THR A 217 -14.75 5.47 15.06
C THR A 217 -14.42 6.01 13.66
N SER A 218 -13.68 5.25 12.87
CA SER A 218 -13.35 5.64 11.51
C SER A 218 -14.32 5.06 10.48
N PRO A 219 -14.68 5.80 9.41
CA PRO A 219 -15.63 5.31 8.42
C PRO A 219 -15.14 4.03 7.73
N PRO A 220 -16.07 3.12 7.34
CA PRO A 220 -15.73 1.95 6.55
C PRO A 220 -14.98 2.33 5.28
N GLU A 221 -14.06 1.46 4.91
CA GLU A 221 -13.15 1.70 3.81
C GLU A 221 -13.85 1.75 2.44
N ILE A 222 -13.26 2.53 1.53
CA ILE A 222 -13.74 2.69 0.16
C ILE A 222 -13.20 1.55 -0.72
N SER A 223 -14.13 0.90 -1.42
CA SER A 223 -13.84 -0.21 -2.34
C SER A 223 -13.54 0.28 -3.76
N ILE A 224 -14.37 1.19 -4.28
CA ILE A 224 -14.24 1.74 -5.64
C ILE A 224 -14.83 3.14 -5.73
N VAL A 225 -14.25 3.98 -6.59
CA VAL A 225 -14.80 5.29 -6.97
C VAL A 225 -15.39 5.23 -8.37
N HIS A 226 -16.68 5.54 -8.52
CA HIS A 226 -17.28 5.73 -9.84
C HIS A 226 -17.20 7.20 -10.24
N LEU A 227 -16.62 7.45 -11.41
CA LEU A 227 -16.54 8.79 -11.97
C LEU A 227 -17.74 8.99 -12.88
N ARG A 228 -18.61 9.93 -12.53
CA ARG A 228 -19.78 10.33 -13.31
C ARG A 228 -19.44 11.60 -14.09
N GLY A 229 -20.22 11.88 -15.13
CA GLY A 229 -20.11 13.16 -15.86
C GLY A 229 -20.47 14.35 -14.97
N GLY A 230 -19.99 15.54 -15.32
CA GLY A 230 -20.34 16.79 -14.63
C GLY A 230 -19.65 17.02 -13.28
N GLY A 231 -18.49 16.40 -13.04
CA GLY A 231 -17.72 16.60 -11.81
C GLY A 231 -18.25 15.85 -10.59
N GLN A 232 -19.11 14.85 -10.79
CA GLN A 232 -19.66 14.02 -9.73
C GLN A 232 -18.85 12.73 -9.54
N LEU A 233 -18.51 12.41 -8.30
CA LEU A 233 -17.81 11.18 -7.91
C LEU A 233 -18.63 10.42 -6.87
N GLU A 234 -18.82 9.12 -7.07
CA GLU A 234 -19.48 8.22 -6.11
C GLU A 234 -18.44 7.30 -5.47
N PHE A 235 -18.22 7.43 -4.17
CA PHE A 235 -17.33 6.59 -3.38
C PHE A 235 -18.14 5.46 -2.76
N LEU A 236 -18.00 4.24 -3.30
CA LEU A 236 -18.64 3.05 -2.76
C LEU A 236 -17.77 2.47 -1.64
N ARG A 237 -18.38 2.23 -0.48
CA ARG A 237 -17.75 1.56 0.66
C ARG A 237 -18.05 0.07 0.69
N LEU A 238 -17.24 -0.68 1.42
CA LEU A 238 -17.44 -2.12 1.57
C LEU A 238 -18.76 -2.50 2.25
N ASN A 239 -19.28 -1.65 3.14
CA ASN A 239 -20.59 -1.85 3.75
C ASN A 239 -21.78 -1.50 2.82
N GLY A 240 -21.51 -1.14 1.55
CA GLY A 240 -22.50 -0.75 0.56
C GLY A 240 -22.93 0.73 0.62
N HIS A 241 -22.43 1.53 1.57
CA HIS A 241 -22.72 2.96 1.61
C HIS A 241 -22.05 3.69 0.44
N VAL A 242 -22.77 4.64 -0.15
CA VAL A 242 -22.26 5.49 -1.24
C VAL A 242 -22.18 6.93 -0.74
N THR A 243 -20.99 7.50 -0.76
CA THR A 243 -20.76 8.92 -0.49
C THR A 243 -20.53 9.62 -1.83
N THR A 244 -21.23 10.75 -2.07
CA THR A 244 -21.08 11.51 -3.31
C THR A 244 -20.28 12.78 -3.06
N VAL A 245 -19.28 13.05 -3.91
CA VAL A 245 -18.54 14.32 -3.92
C VAL A 245 -18.79 15.01 -5.26
N GLN A 246 -19.20 16.27 -5.19
CA GLN A 246 -19.46 17.12 -6.32
C GLN A 246 -18.38 18.21 -6.40
N LEU A 247 -17.57 18.16 -7.45
CA LEU A 247 -16.54 19.17 -7.69
C LEU A 247 -17.20 20.55 -7.83
N ASN A 248 -16.55 21.56 -7.26
CA ASN A 248 -16.95 22.96 -7.15
C ASN A 248 -18.17 23.25 -6.26
N GLU A 249 -18.68 22.24 -5.56
CA GLU A 249 -19.82 22.37 -4.62
C GLU A 249 -19.52 21.80 -3.22
N THR A 250 -18.94 20.60 -3.12
CA THR A 250 -18.66 19.94 -1.84
C THR A 250 -17.66 20.76 -1.02
N THR A 251 -17.98 20.98 0.26
CA THR A 251 -17.15 21.76 1.20
C THR A 251 -16.20 20.85 1.99
N PRO A 252 -15.14 21.41 2.63
CA PRO A 252 -14.29 20.65 3.53
C PRO A 252 -15.07 20.02 4.70
N GLN A 253 -16.12 20.70 5.19
CA GLN A 253 -16.97 20.19 6.27
C GLN A 253 -17.73 18.94 5.81
N ASP A 254 -18.24 18.93 4.58
CA ASP A 254 -18.88 17.74 4.00
C ASP A 254 -17.88 16.59 3.86
N LEU A 255 -16.66 16.86 3.40
CA LEU A 255 -15.60 15.85 3.32
C LEU A 255 -15.28 15.26 4.70
N VAL A 256 -15.16 16.07 5.74
CA VAL A 256 -14.87 15.60 7.10
C VAL A 256 -16.04 14.83 7.70
N ALA A 257 -17.27 15.29 7.45
CA ALA A 257 -18.48 14.60 7.92
C ALA A 257 -18.60 13.20 7.30
N GLU A 258 -18.25 13.06 6.03
CA GLU A 258 -18.35 11.80 5.32
C GLU A 258 -17.13 10.90 5.55
N PHE A 259 -15.91 11.39 5.32
CA PHE A 259 -14.68 10.60 5.31
C PHE A 259 -13.91 10.63 6.64
N GLY A 260 -14.35 11.41 7.61
CA GLY A 260 -13.60 11.67 8.83
C GLY A 260 -12.51 12.75 8.63
N PRO A 261 -11.74 13.06 9.69
CA PRO A 261 -10.66 14.02 9.59
C PRO A 261 -9.58 13.53 8.58
N PRO A 262 -9.01 14.44 7.76
CA PRO A 262 -7.90 14.06 6.87
C PRO A 262 -6.66 13.67 7.68
N ASP A 263 -5.89 12.71 7.16
CA ASP A 263 -4.63 12.28 7.76
C ASP A 263 -3.57 13.40 7.76
N ALA A 264 -3.60 14.27 6.74
CA ALA A 264 -2.76 15.45 6.66
C ALA A 264 -3.41 16.58 5.86
N ILE A 265 -3.21 17.83 6.30
CA ILE A 265 -3.63 19.03 5.55
C ILE A 265 -2.38 19.78 5.11
N TYR A 266 -2.22 19.96 3.81
CA TYR A 266 -1.16 20.80 3.24
C TYR A 266 -1.76 22.11 2.74
N ARG A 267 -1.28 23.25 3.23
CA ARG A 267 -1.69 24.57 2.74
C ARG A 267 -0.71 25.03 1.68
N LYS A 268 -1.23 25.51 0.56
CA LYS A 268 -0.40 26.04 -0.51
C LYS A 268 -0.02 27.47 -0.14
N ASP A 269 1.26 27.67 0.15
CA ASP A 269 1.80 29.01 0.34
C ASP A 269 1.92 29.68 -1.04
N ASP A 270 1.07 30.67 -1.32
CA ASP A 270 1.21 31.50 -2.52
C ASP A 270 2.33 32.53 -2.30
N SER A 271 3.56 32.17 -2.65
CA SER A 271 4.72 33.05 -2.56
C SER A 271 4.76 34.13 -3.65
N ARG A 272 3.77 34.21 -4.57
CA ARG A 272 3.77 35.27 -5.60
C ARG A 272 3.62 36.66 -5.01
N ILE A 273 3.13 36.79 -3.78
CA ILE A 273 2.97 38.08 -3.07
C ILE A 273 4.25 38.50 -2.32
N SER A 274 5.15 37.57 -1.97
CA SER A 274 6.38 37.91 -1.24
C SER A 274 7.47 38.53 -2.12
N ILE A 275 7.30 38.52 -3.44
CA ILE A 275 8.18 39.19 -4.41
C ILE A 275 7.81 40.68 -4.60
N HIS A 276 6.63 41.10 -4.11
CA HIS A 276 6.16 42.49 -4.17
C HIS A 276 6.12 43.19 -2.80
N ALA A 277 6.69 42.57 -1.75
CA ALA A 277 7.06 43.29 -0.53
C ALA A 277 8.15 44.30 -0.90
N THR A 278 7.71 45.49 -1.28
CA THR A 278 8.54 46.60 -1.76
C THR A 278 9.74 46.78 -0.84
N ALA A 279 10.92 46.59 -1.41
CA ALA A 279 12.19 47.02 -0.83
C ALA A 279 12.08 48.52 -0.48
N GLN A 280 11.82 48.83 0.80
CA GLN A 280 12.01 50.17 1.31
C GLN A 280 13.51 50.40 1.54
N PRO A 281 14.09 51.48 0.99
CA PRO A 281 15.51 51.77 1.14
C PRO A 281 15.82 52.37 2.53
N HIS A 282 16.70 51.69 3.25
CA HIS A 282 17.66 52.15 4.25
C HIS A 282 17.27 53.17 5.34
N SER A 283 17.39 52.73 6.60
CA SER A 283 18.14 53.48 7.61
C SER A 283 19.02 52.52 8.42
N GLY A 284 20.32 52.77 8.39
CA GLY A 284 21.33 51.86 8.87
C GLY A 284 21.40 51.73 10.39
N ARG A 285 21.68 50.51 10.85
CA ARG A 285 22.51 50.30 12.04
C ARG A 285 23.24 48.97 11.95
N ARG A 286 24.52 49.08 11.58
CA ARG A 286 25.55 48.07 11.81
C ARG A 286 25.66 47.76 13.30
N ARG A 287 25.54 46.49 13.70
CA ARG A 287 26.22 45.90 14.89
C ARG A 287 26.44 44.40 14.58
N SER A 288 27.57 44.06 13.97
CA SER A 288 28.80 43.55 14.60
C SER A 288 28.59 42.26 15.41
N SER A 289 29.20 41.21 14.87
CA SER A 289 29.62 39.98 15.54
C SER A 289 30.39 40.25 16.83
N ASN A 290 30.14 39.45 17.87
CA ASN A 290 31.02 39.12 19.00
C ASN A 290 30.45 37.81 19.60
N ILE A 291 31.08 36.65 19.40
CA ILE A 291 32.10 36.01 20.26
C ILE A 291 31.57 35.73 21.68
N SER A 292 31.31 34.45 21.96
CA SER A 292 30.97 33.83 23.26
C SER A 292 32.08 33.99 24.32
N PRO A 293 31.84 33.66 25.61
CA PRO A 293 32.17 32.29 26.04
C PRO A 293 31.40 31.72 27.25
N ASN A 294 31.25 30.38 27.23
CA ASN A 294 31.40 29.40 28.33
C ASN A 294 30.35 29.30 29.46
N LEU A 295 29.69 28.14 29.54
CA LEU A 295 29.68 27.23 30.71
C LEU A 295 29.02 25.88 30.30
N GLU A 296 29.84 24.81 30.24
CA GLU A 296 29.44 23.39 30.22
C GLU A 296 29.42 22.83 31.68
N PRO A 297 29.22 21.52 31.93
CA PRO A 297 28.15 20.60 31.51
C PRO A 297 27.52 19.88 32.73
N ILE A 298 26.32 19.31 32.60
CA ILE A 298 25.86 18.25 33.54
C ILE A 298 25.29 17.09 32.73
N ASP A 299 26.01 15.97 32.81
CA ASP A 299 25.60 14.66 32.38
C ASP A 299 24.50 14.11 33.31
N ASN A 300 23.41 13.56 32.77
CA ASN A 300 23.06 12.17 33.12
C ASN A 300 22.01 11.53 32.20
N ALA A 301 22.16 10.22 32.12
CA ALA A 301 21.47 9.31 31.24
C ALA A 301 20.00 9.05 31.59
N SER A 302 19.32 8.45 30.61
CA SER A 302 18.21 7.51 30.74
C SER A 302 16.85 8.08 31.15
N ARG A 303 15.96 8.26 30.16
CA ARG A 303 14.53 7.97 30.29
C ARG A 303 13.93 7.63 28.92
N SER A 304 13.78 6.33 28.67
CA SER A 304 12.78 5.80 27.76
C SER A 304 11.38 6.18 28.25
N SER A 305 10.50 6.61 27.35
CA SER A 305 9.06 6.34 27.40
C SER A 305 8.35 6.94 26.19
N VAL A 306 7.82 6.03 25.38
CA VAL A 306 6.49 6.09 24.77
C VAL A 306 5.64 7.27 25.24
N ARG A 307 5.31 8.18 24.31
CA ARG A 307 4.18 9.11 24.39
C ARG A 307 3.49 9.08 23.03
N SER A 308 2.47 8.23 22.85
CA SER A 308 1.07 8.67 22.78
C SER A 308 0.91 10.12 22.29
N TYR A 309 0.71 10.28 20.98
CA TYR A 309 0.22 11.52 20.38
C TYR A 309 -1.30 11.60 20.61
N SER A 310 -1.69 12.08 21.78
CA SER A 310 -2.96 12.77 21.98
C SER A 310 -2.61 14.23 22.23
N GLY A 311 -2.47 14.96 21.12
CA GLY A 311 -2.21 16.39 21.09
C GLY A 311 -3.51 17.15 20.86
N ASP A 312 -4.26 17.29 21.94
CA ASP A 312 -5.33 18.27 22.08
C ASP A 312 -4.73 19.66 21.82
N SER A 313 -5.00 20.24 20.65
CA SER A 313 -4.61 21.63 20.34
C SER A 313 -5.80 22.52 20.64
N ASP A 314 -6.01 22.69 21.94
CA ASP A 314 -6.94 23.63 22.51
C ASP A 314 -6.52 25.06 22.16
N ALA A 315 -7.51 25.90 21.89
CA ALA A 315 -7.35 27.27 21.47
C ALA A 315 -6.71 28.13 22.57
N SER A 316 -5.39 28.31 22.54
CA SER A 316 -4.71 29.29 23.40
C SER A 316 -4.59 30.64 22.69
N SER A 317 -5.35 31.60 23.19
CA SER A 317 -5.32 33.03 22.93
C SER A 317 -3.89 33.59 22.79
N ILE A 318 -3.53 34.08 21.60
CA ILE A 318 -2.33 34.89 21.40
C ILE A 318 -2.62 36.30 21.92
N SER A 319 -2.28 36.53 23.19
CA SER A 319 -2.08 37.88 23.72
C SER A 319 -0.61 38.25 23.54
N GLY A 320 -0.33 39.20 22.64
CA GLY A 320 0.93 39.94 22.67
C GLY A 320 1.75 40.00 21.39
N ILE A 321 1.16 40.35 20.25
CA ILE A 321 1.87 41.13 19.23
C ILE A 321 0.90 42.17 18.69
N ARG A 322 1.18 43.46 18.93
CA ARG A 322 0.51 44.55 18.20
C ARG A 322 0.91 44.40 16.73
N ARG A 323 -0.01 43.92 15.88
CA ARG A 323 0.10 43.95 14.43
C ARG A 323 -1.07 44.77 13.92
N ASP A 324 -0.76 45.70 13.03
CA ASP A 324 -1.71 46.61 12.41
C ASP A 324 -2.90 45.83 11.79
N GLU A 325 -4.12 46.30 12.07
CA GLU A 325 -5.37 45.58 11.87
C GLU A 325 -5.90 45.55 10.42
N ASP A 326 -5.15 46.03 9.42
CA ASP A 326 -5.72 46.25 8.07
C ASP A 326 -5.32 45.23 6.97
N ASP A 327 -4.52 44.18 7.25
CA ASP A 327 -4.06 43.28 6.17
C ASP A 327 -3.99 41.77 6.53
N ALA A 328 -4.72 41.33 7.55
CA ALA A 328 -4.81 39.90 7.87
C ALA A 328 -5.99 39.26 7.13
N GLN A 329 -5.76 38.78 5.89
CA GLN A 329 -6.63 37.74 5.33
C GLN A 329 -6.66 36.55 6.32
N PRO A 330 -7.85 36.11 6.78
CA PRO A 330 -7.92 35.02 7.75
C PRO A 330 -7.32 33.75 7.11
N ALA A 331 -6.43 33.07 7.83
CA ALA A 331 -5.71 31.85 7.41
C ALA A 331 -6.62 30.67 6.95
N TRP A 332 -7.93 30.84 6.99
CA TRP A 332 -8.97 29.94 6.52
C TRP A 332 -9.27 30.07 5.00
N THR A 333 -8.74 31.10 4.33
CA THR A 333 -8.95 31.35 2.89
C THR A 333 -7.80 30.87 1.99
N ALA A 334 -6.77 30.23 2.55
CA ALA A 334 -5.66 29.69 1.76
C ALA A 334 -6.04 28.35 1.11
N GLU A 335 -5.72 28.20 -0.18
CA GLU A 335 -5.88 26.93 -0.90
C GLU A 335 -5.17 25.80 -0.14
N CYS A 336 -5.80 24.64 -0.02
CA CYS A 336 -5.21 23.53 0.71
C CYS A 336 -5.58 22.16 0.11
N PHE A 337 -4.80 21.15 0.48
CA PHE A 337 -5.01 19.75 0.14
C PHE A 337 -5.36 18.97 1.40
N TYR A 338 -6.50 18.29 1.36
CA TYR A 338 -6.89 17.30 2.35
C TYR A 338 -6.42 15.94 1.86
N ASN A 339 -5.52 15.31 2.60
CA ASN A 339 -4.94 14.02 2.24
C ASN A 339 -5.55 12.93 3.09
N TYR A 340 -6.16 11.96 2.43
CA TYR A 340 -6.59 10.71 3.02
C TYR A 340 -5.61 9.63 2.51
N PHE A 341 -4.86 9.00 3.42
CA PHE A 341 -3.88 7.98 3.10
C PHE A 341 -4.42 6.58 3.42
N HIS A 342 -5.24 6.47 4.47
CA HIS A 342 -5.74 5.19 4.99
C HIS A 342 -7.12 4.79 4.42
N HIS A 343 -8.06 5.73 4.25
CA HIS A 343 -9.46 5.43 3.87
C HIS A 343 -9.69 5.33 2.36
N ALA A 344 -9.10 6.26 1.63
CA ALA A 344 -9.07 6.36 0.18
C ALA A 344 -7.81 7.13 -0.10
N SER A 345 -7.00 6.70 -1.06
CA SER A 345 -5.80 7.42 -1.46
C SER A 345 -6.16 8.62 -2.30
N MET A 346 -6.88 9.53 -1.65
CA MET A 346 -7.58 10.68 -2.18
C MET A 346 -6.91 11.92 -1.62
N ARG A 347 -6.43 12.78 -2.52
CA ARG A 347 -6.09 14.16 -2.17
C ARG A 347 -7.16 15.06 -2.76
N SER A 348 -7.86 15.81 -1.91
CA SER A 348 -8.85 16.80 -2.34
C SER A 348 -8.24 18.19 -2.27
N PHE A 349 -8.19 18.89 -3.39
CA PHE A 349 -7.74 20.29 -3.47
C PHE A 349 -8.93 21.22 -3.27
N LEU A 350 -8.77 22.18 -2.38
CA LEU A 350 -9.80 23.10 -1.96
C LEU A 350 -9.43 24.52 -2.38
N ILE A 351 -10.31 25.20 -3.10
CA ILE A 351 -10.16 26.62 -3.48
C ILE A 351 -11.33 27.42 -2.90
N PRO A 352 -11.11 28.67 -2.44
CA PRO A 352 -12.19 29.52 -1.96
C PRO A 352 -13.14 29.90 -3.11
N ARG A 353 -14.42 29.58 -2.96
CA ARG A 353 -15.50 30.08 -3.81
C ARG A 353 -16.22 31.21 -3.07
N ARG A 354 -16.35 32.37 -3.71
CA ARG A 354 -17.04 33.54 -3.15
C ARG A 354 -18.56 33.30 -3.24
N ILE A 355 -19.20 33.05 -2.09
CA ILE A 355 -20.65 32.78 -1.99
C ILE A 355 -21.41 34.11 -1.91
N THR A 356 -20.87 35.10 -1.19
CA THR A 356 -21.39 36.47 -1.08
C THR A 356 -20.25 37.47 -1.13
N MET A 357 -20.53 38.78 -1.25
CA MET A 357 -19.46 39.79 -1.29
C MET A 357 -18.49 39.70 -0.10
N ASP A 358 -18.91 39.16 1.04
CA ASP A 358 -18.12 39.09 2.28
C ASP A 358 -17.82 37.66 2.79
N SER A 359 -18.18 36.59 2.06
CA SER A 359 -17.83 35.21 2.47
C SER A 359 -17.30 34.34 1.32
N SER A 360 -16.10 33.79 1.52
CA SER A 360 -15.56 32.71 0.70
C SER A 360 -15.61 31.40 1.50
N SER A 361 -16.18 30.35 0.91
CA SER A 361 -16.06 28.99 1.46
C SER A 361 -15.16 28.18 0.55
N LEU A 362 -14.27 27.40 1.14
CA LEU A 362 -13.51 26.41 0.39
C LEU A 362 -14.47 25.37 -0.21
N VAL A 363 -14.24 25.00 -1.47
CA VAL A 363 -14.93 23.89 -2.14
C VAL A 363 -13.91 22.99 -2.83
N VAL A 364 -14.23 21.71 -2.99
CA VAL A 364 -13.36 20.74 -3.66
C VAL A 364 -13.32 21.05 -5.16
N THR A 365 -12.17 21.43 -5.68
CA THR A 365 -12.00 21.74 -7.11
C THR A 365 -11.16 20.72 -7.85
N LYS A 366 -10.47 19.85 -7.12
CA LYS A 366 -9.70 18.77 -7.73
C LYS A 366 -9.61 17.57 -6.79
N ILE A 367 -9.65 16.37 -7.37
CA ILE A 367 -9.43 15.12 -6.65
C ILE A 367 -8.32 14.33 -7.33
N ILE A 368 -7.36 13.84 -6.54
CA ILE A 368 -6.26 13.00 -7.01
C ILE A 368 -6.43 11.59 -6.44
N LEU A 369 -6.60 10.60 -7.31
CA LEU A 369 -6.74 9.19 -6.98
C LEU A 369 -5.43 8.45 -7.29
N HIS A 370 -4.79 7.90 -6.26
CA HIS A 370 -3.53 7.16 -6.41
C HIS A 370 -3.75 5.65 -6.57
N GLY A 371 -3.09 5.06 -7.56
CA GLY A 371 -3.20 3.63 -7.89
C GLY A 371 -2.26 2.70 -7.10
N ASN A 372 -1.30 3.23 -6.36
CA ASN A 372 -0.31 2.47 -5.57
C ASN A 372 0.34 1.31 -6.35
N ILE A 373 0.85 1.59 -7.55
CA ILE A 373 1.37 0.56 -8.45
C ILE A 373 2.86 0.32 -8.16
N PRO A 374 3.32 -0.94 -8.01
CA PRO A 374 4.76 -1.23 -7.93
C PRO A 374 5.54 -0.58 -9.08
N SER A 375 6.77 -0.14 -8.81
CA SER A 375 7.61 0.68 -9.72
C SER A 375 7.17 2.12 -9.93
N SER A 376 6.04 2.58 -9.39
CA SER A 376 5.73 4.01 -9.32
C SER A 376 6.48 4.68 -8.18
N TYR A 377 6.87 5.95 -8.36
CA TYR A 377 7.52 6.77 -7.33
C TYR A 377 6.74 6.84 -6.01
N ASN A 378 5.40 6.89 -6.10
CA ASN A 378 4.50 6.98 -4.95
C ASN A 378 4.13 5.61 -4.37
N PHE A 379 4.77 4.53 -4.81
CA PHE A 379 4.46 3.19 -4.32
C PHE A 379 4.63 3.09 -2.82
N ASN A 380 3.60 2.52 -2.18
CA ASN A 380 3.47 2.29 -0.75
C ASN A 380 3.54 3.57 0.11
N ARG A 381 3.30 4.74 -0.48
CA ARG A 381 2.98 5.97 0.28
C ARG A 381 1.49 6.05 0.62
N HIS A 382 0.67 5.44 -0.22
CA HIS A 382 -0.78 5.45 -0.11
C HIS A 382 -1.30 4.04 -0.35
N ARG A 383 -2.49 3.75 0.15
CA ARG A 383 -3.22 2.54 -0.22
C ARG A 383 -3.58 2.55 -1.73
N ARG A 384 -3.97 1.40 -2.29
CA ARG A 384 -4.55 1.40 -3.65
C ARG A 384 -6.01 1.81 -3.59
N LEU A 385 -6.41 2.74 -4.45
CA LEU A 385 -7.81 3.10 -4.66
C LEU A 385 -8.22 2.79 -6.10
N ARG A 386 -9.22 1.93 -6.25
CA ARG A 386 -9.77 1.57 -7.56
C ARG A 386 -10.80 2.57 -8.01
N TRP A 387 -10.91 2.74 -9.32
CA TRP A 387 -11.90 3.64 -9.92
C TRP A 387 -12.44 3.07 -11.23
N ALA A 388 -13.62 3.53 -11.63
CA ALA A 388 -14.20 3.24 -12.94
C ALA A 388 -14.92 4.47 -13.51
N ILE A 389 -14.69 4.72 -14.80
CA ILE A 389 -15.28 5.84 -15.55
C ILE A 389 -16.63 5.38 -16.10
N ARG A 390 -17.73 5.94 -15.61
CA ARG A 390 -19.07 5.60 -16.07
C ARG A 390 -19.42 6.45 -17.28
N LEU A 391 -19.36 5.83 -18.47
CA LEU A 391 -19.62 6.54 -19.73
C LEU A 391 -21.13 6.61 -20.00
N PRO A 392 -21.64 7.70 -20.61
CA PRO A 392 -23.07 7.94 -20.78
C PRO A 392 -23.79 7.05 -21.80
N ASN A 393 -23.12 6.09 -22.46
CA ASN A 393 -23.71 5.34 -23.57
C ASN A 393 -23.64 3.80 -23.39
N PRO A 394 -24.72 3.17 -22.88
CA PRO A 394 -24.76 1.72 -22.62
C PRO A 394 -25.00 0.84 -23.86
N ASN A 395 -25.36 1.41 -25.01
CA ASN A 395 -25.85 0.65 -26.17
C ASN A 395 -24.77 0.23 -27.18
N SER A 396 -23.51 0.56 -26.95
CA SER A 396 -22.39 0.13 -27.80
C SER A 396 -21.24 -0.28 -26.89
N GLN A 397 -21.02 -1.59 -26.74
CA GLN A 397 -19.94 -2.18 -25.95
C GLN A 397 -18.60 -1.52 -26.30
N PRO A 398 -18.04 -0.76 -25.36
CA PRO A 398 -17.03 -1.32 -24.48
C PRO A 398 -17.45 -1.27 -23.01
N GLN A 399 -16.81 -2.10 -22.21
CA GLN A 399 -16.89 -1.99 -20.75
C GLN A 399 -16.36 -0.62 -20.30
N ASP A 400 -16.94 -0.09 -19.23
CA ASP A 400 -16.47 1.14 -18.58
C ASP A 400 -14.98 1.02 -18.23
N PRO A 401 -14.12 2.00 -18.63
CA PRO A 401 -12.71 1.99 -18.27
C PRO A 401 -12.49 1.95 -16.76
N THR A 402 -11.59 1.08 -16.30
CA THR A 402 -11.25 0.92 -14.87
C THR A 402 -9.78 1.18 -14.58
N SER A 403 -9.43 1.25 -13.30
CA SER A 403 -8.04 1.31 -12.82
C SER A 403 -7.16 0.10 -13.19
N GLU A 404 -7.75 -0.97 -13.73
CA GLU A 404 -7.04 -2.15 -14.23
C GLU A 404 -6.94 -2.18 -15.76
N THR A 405 -7.65 -1.29 -16.46
CA THR A 405 -7.63 -1.20 -17.92
C THR A 405 -6.32 -0.56 -18.39
N PRO A 406 -5.59 -1.13 -19.37
CA PRO A 406 -4.41 -0.50 -19.95
C PRO A 406 -4.73 0.89 -20.51
N PHE A 407 -3.87 1.87 -20.28
CA PHE A 407 -4.13 3.26 -20.66
C PHE A 407 -4.34 3.42 -22.17
N SER A 408 -3.69 2.62 -23.02
CA SER A 408 -3.94 2.60 -24.46
C SER A 408 -5.42 2.34 -24.80
N ASP A 409 -6.06 1.39 -24.13
CA ASP A 409 -7.48 1.08 -24.30
C ASP A 409 -8.37 2.19 -23.74
N ILE A 410 -8.01 2.74 -22.57
CA ILE A 410 -8.69 3.90 -21.98
C ILE A 410 -8.65 5.06 -22.95
N SER A 411 -7.46 5.44 -23.43
CA SER A 411 -7.21 6.54 -24.36
C SER A 411 -8.02 6.37 -25.64
N SER A 412 -8.06 5.16 -26.22
CA SER A 412 -8.88 4.89 -27.42
C SER A 412 -10.37 5.12 -27.18
N THR A 413 -10.88 4.71 -26.01
CA THR A 413 -12.28 4.86 -25.63
C THR A 413 -12.63 6.32 -25.39
N LEU A 414 -11.79 7.02 -24.64
CA LEU A 414 -11.96 8.43 -24.29
C LEU A 414 -11.87 9.34 -25.54
N ARG A 415 -10.93 9.07 -26.46
CA ARG A 415 -10.85 9.77 -27.75
C ARG A 415 -12.16 9.72 -28.52
N ARG A 416 -12.78 8.54 -28.61
CA ARG A 416 -14.08 8.39 -29.27
C ARG A 416 -15.20 9.15 -28.56
N VAL A 417 -15.18 9.22 -27.23
CA VAL A 417 -16.20 9.93 -26.43
C VAL A 417 -16.10 11.44 -26.62
N TRP A 418 -14.89 12.01 -26.61
CA TRP A 418 -14.66 13.45 -26.70
C TRP A 418 -14.33 13.97 -28.10
N HIS A 419 -14.39 13.12 -29.13
CA HIS A 419 -14.07 13.50 -30.50
C HIS A 419 -14.86 14.74 -30.97
N SER A 420 -16.14 14.85 -30.59
CA SER A 420 -17.00 16.00 -30.96
C SER A 420 -16.74 17.27 -30.14
N THR A 421 -15.90 17.22 -29.11
CA THR A 421 -15.59 18.36 -28.23
C THR A 421 -14.45 19.21 -28.79
N TYR A 422 -13.54 18.64 -29.58
CA TYR A 422 -12.39 19.35 -30.14
C TYR A 422 -12.75 20.09 -31.43
N GLY A 423 -12.24 21.30 -31.61
CA GLY A 423 -12.50 22.11 -32.81
C GLY A 423 -11.68 21.66 -34.02
N SER A 424 -10.55 20.98 -33.80
CA SER A 424 -9.68 20.45 -34.85
C SER A 424 -8.91 19.20 -34.41
N ALA A 425 -8.43 18.41 -35.38
CA ALA A 425 -7.57 17.26 -35.13
C ALA A 425 -6.20 17.65 -34.53
N GLU A 426 -5.74 18.88 -34.78
CA GLU A 426 -4.49 19.40 -34.20
C GLU A 426 -4.66 19.74 -32.71
N GLU A 427 -5.81 20.33 -32.34
CA GLU A 427 -6.16 20.59 -30.93
C GLU A 427 -6.30 19.29 -30.15
N GLU A 428 -6.97 18.29 -30.73
CA GLU A 428 -7.10 16.94 -30.18
C GLU A 428 -5.71 16.31 -29.95
N ALA A 429 -4.84 16.35 -30.96
CA ALA A 429 -3.49 15.81 -30.87
C ALA A 429 -2.60 16.54 -29.84
N GLN A 430 -2.80 17.86 -29.67
CA GLN A 430 -2.00 18.66 -28.76
C GLN A 430 -2.41 18.47 -27.29
N GLN A 431 -3.72 18.40 -26.99
CA GLN A 431 -4.20 18.14 -25.63
C GLN A 431 -3.95 16.70 -25.17
N GLN A 432 -3.91 15.75 -26.11
CA GLN A 432 -3.73 14.33 -25.82
C GLN A 432 -2.28 13.86 -26.02
N ARG A 433 -1.33 14.78 -26.21
CA ARG A 433 0.08 14.46 -26.31
C ARG A 433 0.63 14.10 -24.93
N GLY A 434 1.24 12.92 -24.82
CA GLY A 434 1.96 12.52 -23.61
C GLY A 434 3.05 13.53 -23.26
N MET A 435 2.95 14.13 -22.07
CA MET A 435 4.00 14.99 -21.52
C MET A 435 4.85 14.16 -20.57
N VAL A 436 6.13 14.01 -20.91
CA VAL A 436 7.08 13.23 -20.12
C VAL A 436 7.37 13.95 -18.81
N LEU A 437 7.14 13.25 -17.69
CA LEU A 437 7.47 13.67 -16.34
C LEU A 437 8.67 12.87 -15.85
N ASN A 438 9.81 13.54 -15.71
CA ASN A 438 11.01 12.94 -15.11
C ASN A 438 11.02 13.24 -13.61
N ARG A 439 10.78 12.23 -12.78
CA ARG A 439 10.93 12.34 -11.33
C ARG A 439 12.37 12.02 -10.95
N GLY A 440 13.30 12.90 -11.31
CA GLY A 440 14.71 12.74 -10.92
C GLY A 440 14.91 12.97 -9.41
N TRP A 441 15.80 12.20 -8.78
CA TRP A 441 16.27 12.38 -7.39
C TRP A 441 17.21 13.61 -7.23
N GLY A 442 16.82 14.76 -7.79
CA GLY A 442 17.60 15.99 -7.68
C GLY A 442 16.83 17.19 -8.20
N ASP A 443 16.43 18.07 -7.28
CA ASP A 443 16.38 19.55 -7.32
C ASP A 443 16.04 20.30 -8.63
N SER A 444 15.40 19.67 -9.61
CA SER A 444 15.13 20.30 -10.91
C SER A 444 13.88 19.70 -11.54
N SER A 445 12.76 19.76 -10.82
CA SER A 445 11.43 19.73 -11.47
C SER A 445 10.99 21.18 -11.73
N PRO A 446 10.44 21.51 -12.90
CA PRO A 446 9.99 22.87 -13.20
C PRO A 446 8.91 23.33 -12.21
N ASP A 447 9.15 24.52 -11.66
CA ASP A 447 8.52 25.27 -10.55
C ASP A 447 7.01 25.59 -10.70
N SER A 448 6.24 24.74 -11.41
CA SER A 448 4.77 24.82 -11.50
C SER A 448 4.06 23.51 -11.16
N SER A 449 4.82 22.49 -10.75
CA SER A 449 4.32 21.16 -10.39
C SER A 449 4.80 20.86 -8.97
N ILE A 450 3.94 21.19 -8.00
CA ILE A 450 4.11 21.08 -6.55
C ILE A 450 5.11 20.00 -6.14
N GLU A 451 6.18 20.46 -5.49
CA GLU A 451 7.17 19.64 -4.83
C GLU A 451 6.52 18.66 -3.86
N ILE A 452 6.89 17.42 -4.08
CA ILE A 452 6.74 16.27 -3.21
C ILE A 452 7.72 16.46 -2.03
N LEU A 453 7.40 17.38 -1.11
CA LEU A 453 8.20 17.64 0.08
C LEU A 453 7.33 17.56 1.34
N GLY A 454 7.37 16.39 1.97
CA GLY A 454 7.40 16.30 3.42
C GLY A 454 8.84 15.99 3.78
N GLY A 455 9.60 17.01 4.17
CA GLY A 455 10.94 16.84 4.69
C GLY A 455 10.91 15.98 5.95
N PHE A 456 11.56 14.82 5.90
CA PHE A 456 12.13 14.23 7.09
C PHE A 456 13.60 14.66 7.10
N GLU A 457 13.96 15.39 8.15
CA GLU A 457 15.34 15.70 8.50
C GLU A 457 16.15 14.40 8.53
N GLU A 458 17.24 14.35 7.79
CA GLU A 458 18.33 13.43 8.09
C GLU A 458 19.66 14.20 7.94
N GLU A 459 20.21 14.62 9.07
CA GLU A 459 21.59 15.07 9.19
C GLU A 459 22.54 13.91 8.85
N GLY A 460 22.90 13.78 7.57
CA GLY A 460 23.90 12.83 7.10
C GLY A 460 25.05 13.56 6.41
N LYS A 461 26.16 13.75 7.12
CA LYS A 461 27.40 14.33 6.57
C LYS A 461 27.88 13.54 5.35
N GLU A 462 28.03 14.20 4.21
CA GLU A 462 28.67 13.65 3.01
C GLU A 462 30.17 13.40 3.26
N GLN A 463 30.59 12.15 3.04
CA GLN A 463 31.97 11.84 2.63
C GLN A 463 31.91 11.19 1.26
N THR A 464 32.48 11.89 0.28
CA THR A 464 32.69 11.40 -1.07
C THR A 464 33.73 10.27 -1.07
N SER A 465 33.35 9.10 -1.57
CA SER A 465 34.32 8.13 -2.10
C SER A 465 33.78 7.51 -3.38
N ALA A 466 34.58 7.67 -4.43
CA ALA A 466 34.29 7.19 -5.77
C ALA A 466 34.58 5.69 -5.89
N GLY A 467 33.71 4.98 -6.63
CA GLY A 467 34.06 3.74 -7.31
C GLY A 467 33.32 2.48 -6.83
N GLN A 468 32.22 2.14 -7.50
CA GLN A 468 31.89 0.75 -7.87
C GLN A 468 30.77 0.76 -8.93
N PRO A 469 30.81 -0.12 -9.95
CA PRO A 469 29.77 -0.21 -10.97
C PRO A 469 28.56 -0.94 -10.37
N ARG A 470 27.41 -0.26 -10.29
CA ARG A 470 26.13 -0.91 -9.95
C ARG A 470 25.35 -1.16 -11.24
N ASP A 471 25.38 -2.41 -11.70
CA ASP A 471 24.28 -2.99 -12.50
C ASP A 471 23.08 -3.24 -11.57
N GLN A 472 22.49 -2.16 -11.05
CA GLN A 472 21.10 -2.14 -10.62
C GLN A 472 20.37 -1.39 -11.70
N GLU A 473 19.60 -2.12 -12.49
CA GLU A 473 18.68 -1.60 -13.49
C GLU A 473 17.84 -0.49 -12.84
N MET A 474 18.25 0.75 -13.13
CA MET A 474 17.73 1.95 -12.50
C MET A 474 16.26 2.05 -12.90
N VAL A 475 15.36 1.85 -11.93
CA VAL A 475 13.91 1.94 -12.08
C VAL A 475 13.63 3.23 -12.85
N SER A 476 13.10 3.09 -14.07
CA SER A 476 12.87 4.24 -14.93
C SER A 476 11.73 5.07 -14.37
N ASP A 477 12.08 6.09 -13.59
CA ASP A 477 11.19 7.02 -12.88
C ASP A 477 10.53 8.07 -13.80
N THR A 478 10.25 7.64 -15.03
CA THR A 478 9.68 8.49 -16.07
C THR A 478 8.25 8.05 -16.32
N THR A 479 7.30 8.91 -15.99
CA THR A 479 5.88 8.75 -16.30
C THR A 479 5.47 9.69 -17.43
N GLU A 480 4.36 9.42 -18.08
CA GLU A 480 3.77 10.30 -19.09
C GLU A 480 2.41 10.80 -18.61
N LEU A 481 2.17 12.10 -18.82
CA LEU A 481 0.91 12.77 -18.47
C LEU A 481 0.05 12.95 -19.70
N PHE A 482 -1.21 12.53 -19.62
CA PHE A 482 -2.19 12.64 -20.69
C PHE A 482 -3.44 13.35 -20.22
N GLY A 483 -3.84 14.42 -20.92
CA GLY A 483 -5.01 15.22 -20.61
C GLY A 483 -6.24 14.79 -21.40
N PHE A 484 -7.39 14.77 -20.72
CA PHE A 484 -8.74 14.72 -21.29
C PHE A 484 -9.61 15.76 -20.59
N PRO A 485 -10.78 16.15 -21.14
CA PRO A 485 -11.65 17.13 -20.50
C PRO A 485 -12.01 16.73 -19.06
N GLY A 486 -11.56 17.54 -18.08
CA GLY A 486 -11.76 17.29 -16.65
C GLY A 486 -10.89 16.19 -16.04
N MET A 487 -9.95 15.60 -16.78
CA MET A 487 -9.15 14.45 -16.33
C MET A 487 -7.68 14.55 -16.75
N LEU A 488 -6.78 14.13 -15.87
CA LEU A 488 -5.35 14.01 -16.17
C LEU A 488 -4.84 12.65 -15.67
N PHE A 489 -4.30 11.86 -16.59
CA PHE A 489 -3.76 10.53 -16.31
C PHE A 489 -2.24 10.59 -16.23
N GLU A 490 -1.68 10.05 -15.15
CA GLU A 490 -0.26 9.73 -15.06
C GLU A 490 -0.04 8.25 -15.34
N VAL A 491 0.73 7.96 -16.39
CA VAL A 491 0.86 6.63 -16.97
C VAL A 491 2.31 6.17 -16.88
N LEU A 492 2.50 4.93 -16.42
CA LEU A 492 3.81 4.28 -16.36
C LEU A 492 4.18 3.72 -17.73
N LYS A 493 5.46 3.40 -17.94
CA LYS A 493 5.96 2.80 -19.21
C LYS A 493 5.30 1.48 -19.61
N ASN A 494 4.68 0.79 -18.66
CA ASN A 494 3.95 -0.46 -18.86
C ASN A 494 2.44 -0.24 -19.08
N ASP A 495 2.05 0.97 -19.48
CA ASP A 495 0.66 1.36 -19.80
C ASP A 495 -0.30 1.35 -18.60
N ALA A 496 0.21 1.21 -17.37
CA ALA A 496 -0.61 1.26 -16.17
C ALA A 496 -0.80 2.70 -15.67
N VAL A 497 -2.02 3.06 -15.28
CA VAL A 497 -2.34 4.38 -14.71
C VAL A 497 -1.92 4.45 -13.25
N SER A 498 -0.84 5.17 -12.96
CA SER A 498 -0.33 5.40 -11.60
C SER A 498 -1.22 6.34 -10.80
N CYS A 499 -1.73 7.39 -11.46
CA CYS A 499 -2.49 8.44 -10.81
C CYS A 499 -3.55 9.00 -11.76
N LEU A 500 -4.74 9.31 -11.23
CA LEU A 500 -5.81 10.01 -11.94
C LEU A 500 -6.18 11.29 -11.20
N THR A 501 -6.05 12.43 -11.86
CA THR A 501 -6.46 13.73 -11.33
C THR A 501 -7.72 14.20 -12.04
N LEU A 502 -8.68 14.70 -11.27
CA LEU A 502 -10.00 15.15 -11.74
C LEU A 502 -10.18 16.62 -11.38
N TYR A 503 -10.82 17.38 -12.28
CA TYR A 503 -11.03 18.83 -12.20
C TYR A 503 -12.50 19.22 -12.34
#